data_AF-A0A851GT74-F1
#
_entry.id   AF-A0A851GT74-F1
#
_cell.length_a   1.000
_cell.length_b   1.000
_cell.length_c   1.000
_cell.angle_alpha   90.00
_cell.angle_beta   90.00
_cell.angle_gamma   90.00
#
_symmetry.space_group_name_H-M   'P 1'
#
loop_
_entity.id
_entity.type
_entity.pdbx_description
1 polymer ?
#
loop_
_entity_poly.entity_id
_entity_poly.type
_entity_poly.pdbx_seq_one_letter_code
_entity_poly.pdbx_strand_id
1 'polypeptide(L)'
;MRDDFKQEIKETLAKRVAFVCSNPECNMSTIGPNSEQGKSTNIGVAAHITAASKGGKRYDETLSAEQRSSIDNGIWLCQTCSKLIDTDEKKYTIELLKKWRDINEKKAATRLNKQIDQNSAMFADKGDFEKIKENGYYEKEFSGQKVRYYLQGPFLHIEHELRSGIIVYYVIDELGNLVDTKFPFPLHEYSIKIDDGLILNSKKEILDQNYSKETILMKWGKVAIITKDPDGKMVNFHIEKGATIDHINKVILVTAPTFEKK
;
A
#
# COMPACT_ATOMS: atom_id res chain seq x y z
N MET A 1 -6.43 -30.41 -32.39
CA MET A 1 -6.08 -29.00 -32.64
C MET A 1 -6.08 -28.28 -31.30
N ARG A 2 -5.12 -27.39 -31.05
CA ARG A 2 -4.95 -26.67 -29.78
C ARG A 2 -5.11 -25.18 -30.04
N ASP A 3 -5.99 -24.53 -29.28
CA ASP A 3 -6.32 -23.12 -29.42
C ASP A 3 -5.29 -22.24 -28.67
N ASP A 4 -4.06 -22.20 -29.19
CA ASP A 4 -2.95 -21.47 -28.58
C ASP A 4 -3.09 -19.96 -28.72
N PHE A 5 -2.59 -19.23 -27.72
CA PHE A 5 -2.53 -17.77 -27.76
C PHE A 5 -1.66 -17.26 -28.92
N LYS A 6 -2.14 -16.22 -29.61
CA LYS A 6 -1.30 -15.43 -30.52
C LYS A 6 -0.16 -14.76 -29.75
N GLN A 7 0.95 -14.47 -30.43
CA GLN A 7 2.13 -13.86 -29.82
C GLN A 7 1.81 -12.53 -29.11
N GLU A 8 0.98 -11.69 -29.73
CA GLU A 8 0.50 -10.43 -29.15
C GLU A 8 -0.22 -10.61 -27.80
N ILE A 9 -1.03 -11.66 -27.67
CA ILE A 9 -1.75 -11.97 -26.42
C ILE A 9 -0.76 -12.41 -25.34
N LYS A 10 0.24 -13.24 -25.70
CA LYS A 10 1.29 -13.66 -24.77
C LYS A 10 2.08 -12.47 -24.23
N GLU A 11 2.46 -11.56 -25.11
CA GLU A 11 3.17 -10.33 -24.73
C GLU A 11 2.32 -9.41 -23.87
N THR A 12 1.05 -9.25 -24.22
CA THR A 12 0.12 -8.41 -23.44
C THR A 12 -0.06 -8.97 -22.03
N LEU A 13 -0.28 -10.29 -21.90
CA LEU A 13 -0.36 -10.96 -20.59
C LEU A 13 0.90 -10.73 -19.75
N ALA A 14 2.09 -10.85 -20.37
CA ALA A 14 3.36 -10.61 -19.68
C ALA A 14 3.49 -9.15 -19.23
N LYS A 15 3.22 -8.19 -20.11
CA LYS A 15 3.33 -6.74 -19.85
C LYS A 15 2.36 -6.28 -18.76
N ARG A 16 1.12 -6.78 -18.74
CA ARG A 16 0.09 -6.44 -17.74
C ARG A 16 0.52 -6.73 -16.30
N VAL A 17 1.41 -7.69 -16.11
CA VAL A 17 1.96 -8.05 -14.80
C VAL A 17 3.46 -7.71 -14.66
N ALA A 18 3.99 -6.84 -15.54
CA ALA A 18 5.40 -6.46 -15.57
C ALA A 18 6.36 -7.66 -15.58
N PHE A 19 6.02 -8.71 -16.34
CA PHE A 19 6.77 -9.97 -16.42
C PHE A 19 6.97 -10.66 -15.06
N VAL A 20 6.04 -10.50 -14.11
CA VAL A 20 6.07 -11.19 -12.82
C VAL A 20 5.09 -12.36 -12.82
N CYS A 21 5.51 -13.52 -12.29
CA CYS A 21 4.66 -14.69 -12.15
C CYS A 21 3.40 -14.38 -11.31
N SER A 22 2.22 -14.74 -11.82
CA SER A 22 0.93 -14.44 -11.17
C SER A 22 0.55 -15.34 -10.02
N ASN A 23 1.32 -16.39 -9.72
CA ASN A 23 1.17 -17.13 -8.48
C ASN A 23 1.54 -16.23 -7.29
N PRO A 24 0.60 -15.92 -6.36
CA PRO A 24 0.81 -15.00 -5.25
C PRO A 24 1.92 -15.40 -4.28
N GLU A 25 2.28 -16.68 -4.22
CA GLU A 25 3.37 -17.20 -3.37
C GLU A 25 4.72 -17.19 -4.09
N CYS A 26 4.74 -17.05 -5.42
CA CYS A 26 5.96 -17.07 -6.21
C CYS A 26 6.49 -15.64 -6.47
N ASN A 27 5.68 -14.77 -7.09
CA ASN A 27 6.02 -13.38 -7.47
C ASN A 27 7.40 -13.18 -8.13
N MET A 28 8.02 -14.22 -8.72
CA MET A 28 9.35 -14.09 -9.31
C MET A 28 9.30 -13.30 -10.62
N SER A 29 10.36 -12.54 -10.91
CA SER A 29 10.57 -12.00 -12.26
C SER A 29 10.75 -13.16 -13.23
N THR A 30 10.11 -13.06 -14.39
CA THR A 30 10.17 -14.04 -15.46
C THR A 30 11.01 -13.57 -16.65
N ILE A 31 11.52 -12.33 -16.60
CA ILE A 31 12.41 -11.78 -17.61
C ILE A 31 13.68 -11.23 -16.97
N GLY A 32 14.80 -11.31 -17.69
CA GLY A 32 16.08 -10.80 -17.25
C GLY A 32 17.08 -10.64 -18.40
N PRO A 33 18.29 -10.15 -18.09
CA PRO A 33 19.35 -9.98 -19.08
C PRO A 33 19.78 -11.33 -19.69
N ASN A 34 20.39 -11.26 -20.86
CA ASN A 34 21.05 -12.38 -21.51
C ASN A 34 22.52 -12.02 -21.77
N SER A 35 23.38 -13.03 -21.94
CA SER A 35 24.79 -12.80 -22.31
C SER A 35 24.94 -12.15 -23.69
N GLU A 36 23.97 -12.36 -24.58
CA GLU A 36 23.88 -11.64 -25.85
C GLU A 36 23.13 -10.30 -25.66
N GLN A 37 23.80 -9.18 -25.97
CA GLN A 37 23.30 -7.83 -25.68
C GLN A 37 21.95 -7.48 -26.34
N GLY A 38 21.63 -8.07 -27.50
CA GLY A 38 20.37 -7.87 -28.21
C GLY A 38 19.21 -8.76 -27.76
N LYS A 39 19.41 -9.59 -26.72
CA LYS A 39 18.42 -10.58 -26.27
C LYS A 39 18.09 -10.41 -24.79
N SER A 40 16.93 -10.93 -24.42
CA SER A 40 16.50 -11.11 -23.03
C SER A 40 16.25 -12.59 -22.74
N THR A 41 16.51 -13.01 -21.51
CA THR A 41 16.14 -14.34 -21.03
C THR A 41 14.70 -14.28 -20.50
N ASN A 42 13.82 -15.16 -20.98
CA ASN A 42 12.43 -15.26 -20.53
C ASN A 42 12.11 -16.69 -20.07
N ILE A 43 11.61 -16.82 -18.85
CA ILE A 43 11.17 -18.08 -18.22
C ILE A 43 9.67 -18.08 -17.90
N GLY A 44 8.94 -17.09 -18.42
CA GLY A 44 7.50 -16.93 -18.29
C GLY A 44 6.74 -17.50 -19.48
N VAL A 45 5.51 -17.92 -19.22
CA VAL A 45 4.60 -18.51 -20.20
C VAL A 45 3.19 -17.97 -19.98
N ALA A 46 2.46 -17.79 -21.07
CA ALA A 46 1.02 -17.57 -21.04
C ALA A 46 0.32 -18.92 -20.87
N ALA A 47 -0.18 -19.20 -19.68
CA ALA A 47 -0.93 -20.40 -19.37
C ALA A 47 -2.43 -20.17 -19.57
N HIS A 48 -3.13 -21.21 -20.00
CA HIS A 48 -4.59 -21.20 -20.11
C HIS A 48 -5.23 -21.47 -18.76
N ILE A 49 -6.23 -20.67 -18.37
CA ILE A 49 -7.04 -20.90 -17.17
C ILE A 49 -7.94 -22.12 -17.40
N THR A 50 -8.69 -22.15 -18.51
CA THR A 50 -9.38 -23.34 -19.03
C THR A 50 -8.64 -23.87 -20.26
N ALA A 51 -8.41 -25.17 -20.35
CA ALA A 51 -7.56 -25.76 -21.38
C ALA A 51 -7.89 -25.34 -22.83
N ALA A 52 -6.84 -25.18 -23.63
CA ALA A 52 -6.87 -24.87 -25.06
C ALA A 52 -7.39 -25.99 -25.96
N SER A 53 -7.63 -27.18 -25.41
CA SER A 53 -8.05 -28.36 -26.18
C SER A 53 -8.82 -29.34 -25.29
N LYS A 54 -9.74 -30.08 -25.91
CA LYS A 54 -10.48 -31.15 -25.25
C LYS A 54 -9.53 -32.14 -24.55
N GLY A 55 -9.89 -32.55 -23.33
CA GLY A 55 -9.09 -33.45 -22.50
C GLY A 55 -7.97 -32.76 -21.70
N GLY A 56 -7.77 -31.45 -21.87
CA GLY A 56 -6.88 -30.67 -21.02
C GLY A 56 -7.51 -30.30 -19.68
N LYS A 57 -6.69 -29.74 -18.78
CA LYS A 57 -7.08 -29.35 -17.42
C LYS A 57 -8.12 -28.24 -17.43
N ARG A 58 -9.18 -28.39 -16.63
CA ARG A 58 -10.29 -27.42 -16.55
C ARG A 58 -10.89 -27.09 -17.93
N TYR A 59 -10.94 -28.05 -18.86
CA TYR A 59 -11.50 -27.79 -20.19
C TYR A 59 -12.98 -27.41 -20.07
N ASP A 60 -13.37 -26.33 -20.74
CA ASP A 60 -14.75 -25.86 -20.82
C ASP A 60 -15.24 -26.02 -22.27
N GLU A 61 -16.23 -26.89 -22.45
CA GLU A 61 -16.81 -27.20 -23.75
C GLU A 61 -17.74 -26.11 -24.29
N THR A 62 -18.17 -25.19 -23.42
CA THR A 62 -19.07 -24.09 -23.80
C THR A 62 -18.34 -22.95 -24.50
N LEU A 63 -17.00 -22.90 -24.41
CA LEU A 63 -16.18 -21.86 -25.02
C LEU A 63 -15.94 -22.11 -26.52
N SER A 64 -15.95 -21.05 -27.32
CA SER A 64 -15.46 -21.09 -28.70
C SER A 64 -13.93 -21.14 -28.77
N ALA A 65 -13.36 -21.40 -29.95
CA ALA A 65 -11.91 -21.37 -30.15
C ALA A 65 -11.33 -19.97 -29.92
N GLU A 66 -12.07 -18.93 -30.31
CA GLU A 66 -11.72 -17.52 -30.07
C GLU A 66 -11.74 -17.19 -28.58
N GLN A 67 -12.73 -17.69 -27.83
CA GLN A 67 -12.81 -17.50 -26.39
C GLN A 67 -11.69 -18.26 -25.65
N ARG A 68 -11.36 -19.48 -26.08
CA ARG A 68 -10.26 -20.26 -25.50
C ARG A 68 -8.90 -19.60 -25.72
N SER A 69 -8.71 -18.92 -26.85
CA SER A 69 -7.48 -18.18 -27.19
C SER A 69 -7.54 -16.68 -26.86
N SER A 70 -8.60 -16.22 -26.18
CA SER A 70 -8.72 -14.83 -25.71
C SER A 70 -7.82 -14.55 -24.51
N ILE A 71 -7.40 -13.29 -24.37
CA ILE A 71 -6.66 -12.80 -23.20
C ILE A 71 -7.39 -13.08 -21.88
N ASP A 72 -8.73 -13.10 -21.89
CA ASP A 72 -9.55 -13.36 -20.70
C ASP A 72 -9.38 -14.78 -20.14
N ASN A 73 -8.93 -15.72 -20.99
CA ASN A 73 -8.60 -17.09 -20.60
C ASN A 73 -7.10 -17.28 -20.28
N GLY A 74 -6.31 -16.20 -20.31
CA GLY A 74 -4.88 -16.24 -20.07
C GLY A 74 -4.46 -15.83 -18.67
N ILE A 75 -3.38 -16.43 -18.18
CA ILE A 75 -2.63 -15.99 -17.00
C ILE A 75 -1.13 -16.11 -17.26
N TRP A 76 -0.35 -15.11 -16.84
CA TRP A 76 1.12 -15.14 -16.97
C TRP A 76 1.76 -15.82 -15.76
N LEU A 77 2.53 -16.90 -15.98
CA LEU A 77 3.20 -17.68 -14.93
C LEU A 77 4.65 -18.00 -15.32
N CYS A 78 5.52 -18.28 -14.35
CA CYS A 78 6.80 -18.93 -14.66
C CYS A 78 6.56 -20.39 -15.09
N GLN A 79 7.51 -20.98 -15.82
CA GLN A 79 7.40 -22.37 -16.29
C GLN A 79 7.05 -23.36 -15.15
N THR A 80 7.68 -23.20 -13.98
CA THR A 80 7.41 -24.04 -12.79
C THR A 80 5.96 -23.91 -12.29
N CYS A 81 5.46 -22.68 -12.17
CA CYS A 81 4.09 -22.45 -11.70
C CYS A 81 3.06 -22.88 -12.74
N SER A 82 3.35 -22.73 -14.03
CA SER A 82 2.49 -23.24 -15.10
C SER A 82 2.33 -24.76 -15.00
N LYS A 83 3.42 -25.49 -14.74
CA LYS A 83 3.35 -26.94 -14.53
C LYS A 83 2.60 -27.30 -13.24
N LEU A 84 2.79 -26.52 -12.18
CA LEU A 84 2.15 -26.73 -10.88
C LEU A 84 0.63 -26.70 -10.99
N ILE A 85 0.06 -25.69 -11.66
CA ILE A 85 -1.39 -25.53 -11.77
C ILE A 85 -2.06 -26.64 -12.57
N ASP A 86 -1.32 -27.29 -13.48
CA ASP A 86 -1.82 -28.40 -14.29
C ASP A 86 -1.66 -29.76 -13.62
N THR A 87 -0.83 -29.84 -12.57
CA THR A 87 -0.62 -31.09 -11.82
C THR A 87 -1.78 -31.37 -10.85
N ASP A 88 -2.46 -30.34 -10.35
CA ASP A 88 -3.57 -30.47 -9.39
C ASP A 88 -4.73 -29.52 -9.73
N GLU A 89 -5.55 -29.90 -10.71
CA GLU A 89 -6.67 -29.06 -11.16
C GLU A 89 -7.79 -28.89 -10.13
N LYS A 90 -7.86 -29.78 -9.13
CA LYS A 90 -8.84 -29.67 -8.04
C LYS A 90 -8.44 -28.58 -7.06
N LYS A 91 -7.14 -28.45 -6.78
CA LYS A 91 -6.59 -27.37 -5.96
C LYS A 91 -6.54 -26.04 -6.71
N TYR A 92 -6.14 -26.08 -7.97
CA TYR A 92 -5.98 -24.90 -8.83
C TYR A 92 -7.20 -24.73 -9.74
N THR A 93 -8.33 -24.31 -9.15
CA THR A 93 -9.60 -24.11 -9.86
C THR A 93 -9.59 -22.89 -10.79
N ILE A 94 -10.58 -22.81 -11.68
CA ILE A 94 -10.78 -21.67 -12.57
C ILE A 94 -10.92 -20.36 -11.77
N GLU A 95 -11.71 -20.35 -10.69
CA GLU A 95 -11.90 -19.14 -9.88
C GLU A 95 -10.60 -18.72 -9.19
N LEU A 96 -9.81 -19.69 -8.71
CA LEU A 96 -8.54 -19.39 -8.06
C LEU A 96 -7.54 -18.77 -9.05
N LEU A 97 -7.43 -19.32 -10.27
CA LEU A 97 -6.52 -18.78 -11.29
C LEU A 97 -6.96 -17.40 -11.77
N LYS A 98 -8.27 -17.15 -11.94
CA LYS A 98 -8.79 -15.79 -12.21
C LYS A 98 -8.42 -14.83 -11.07
N LYS A 99 -8.59 -15.25 -9.82
CA LYS A 99 -8.19 -14.46 -8.65
C LYS A 99 -6.68 -14.18 -8.62
N TRP A 100 -5.84 -15.14 -8.98
CA TRP A 100 -4.38 -14.96 -9.08
C TRP A 100 -4.01 -13.91 -10.11
N ARG A 101 -4.60 -13.99 -11.31
CA ARG A 101 -4.43 -12.97 -12.36
C ARG A 101 -4.80 -11.59 -11.85
N ASP A 102 -6.01 -11.44 -11.31
CA ASP A 102 -6.53 -10.14 -10.89
C ASP A 102 -5.70 -9.53 -9.74
N ILE A 103 -5.27 -10.36 -8.77
CA ILE A 103 -4.37 -9.92 -7.68
C ILE A 103 -3.03 -9.41 -8.25
N ASN A 104 -2.44 -10.13 -9.20
CA ASN A 104 -1.12 -9.77 -9.69
C ASN A 104 -1.15 -8.56 -10.63
N GLU A 105 -2.20 -8.41 -11.43
CA GLU A 105 -2.44 -7.19 -12.20
C GLU A 105 -2.63 -5.98 -11.30
N LYS A 106 -3.40 -6.11 -10.21
CA LYS A 106 -3.50 -5.06 -9.17
C LYS A 106 -2.14 -4.75 -8.56
N LYS A 107 -1.35 -5.76 -8.19
CA LYS A 107 0.02 -5.57 -7.66
C LYS A 107 0.92 -4.85 -8.68
N ALA A 108 0.83 -5.19 -9.96
CA ALA A 108 1.60 -4.54 -11.02
C ALA A 108 1.17 -3.07 -11.18
N ALA A 109 -0.13 -2.79 -11.18
CA ALA A 109 -0.66 -1.43 -11.19
C ALA A 109 -0.21 -0.64 -9.95
N THR A 110 -0.26 -1.23 -8.76
CA THR A 110 0.28 -0.60 -7.53
C THR A 110 1.78 -0.35 -7.65
N ARG A 111 2.59 -1.26 -8.20
CA ARG A 111 4.04 -1.03 -8.39
C ARG A 111 4.31 0.10 -9.38
N LEU A 112 3.53 0.16 -10.47
CA LEU A 112 3.61 1.24 -11.45
C LEU A 112 3.24 2.58 -10.82
N ASN A 113 2.16 2.62 -10.03
CA ASN A 113 1.71 3.81 -9.32
C ASN A 113 2.57 4.16 -8.10
N LYS A 114 3.31 3.21 -7.51
CA LYS A 114 4.28 3.47 -6.43
C LYS A 114 5.46 4.32 -6.87
N GLN A 115 5.71 4.46 -8.18
CA GLN A 115 6.64 5.48 -8.68
C GLN A 115 6.09 6.90 -8.49
N ILE A 116 4.77 7.04 -8.31
CA ILE A 116 4.08 8.29 -7.97
C ILE A 116 4.01 8.45 -6.44
N ASP A 117 3.90 7.35 -5.68
CA ASP A 117 3.88 7.29 -4.21
C ASP A 117 5.23 6.86 -3.57
N GLN A 118 6.29 7.67 -3.68
CA GLN A 118 7.48 7.52 -2.81
C GLN A 118 7.22 7.93 -1.33
N ASN A 119 5.99 7.76 -0.83
CA ASN A 119 5.63 8.11 0.54
C ASN A 119 4.61 7.12 1.15
N SER A 120 5.07 5.95 1.62
CA SER A 120 4.29 5.09 2.53
C SER A 120 5.24 4.30 3.43
N ALA A 121 5.45 4.77 4.67
CA ALA A 121 4.86 4.25 5.92
C ALA A 121 5.75 3.16 6.57
N MET A 122 6.28 3.51 7.75
CA MET A 122 7.44 2.90 8.43
C MET A 122 7.07 1.76 9.39
N PHE A 123 5.87 1.16 9.29
CA PHE A 123 5.31 0.28 10.33
C PHE A 123 4.63 -0.99 9.79
N ALA A 124 5.26 -1.72 8.88
CA ALA A 124 4.70 -3.00 8.43
C ALA A 124 5.74 -4.13 8.49
N ASP A 125 5.98 -4.65 9.69
CA ASP A 125 6.58 -5.98 9.86
C ASP A 125 5.45 -7.03 9.80
N LYS A 126 5.66 -8.06 8.98
CA LYS A 126 4.62 -8.95 8.39
C LYS A 126 4.04 -10.03 9.32
N GLY A 127 4.18 -9.92 10.63
CA GLY A 127 3.87 -11.01 11.57
C GLY A 127 2.43 -11.07 12.08
N ASP A 128 1.77 -9.94 12.36
CA ASP A 128 0.63 -9.90 13.30
C ASP A 128 -0.63 -9.22 12.77
N PHE A 129 -0.95 -9.38 11.49
CA PHE A 129 -2.24 -8.92 10.97
C PHE A 129 -3.33 -9.95 11.26
N GLU A 130 -3.93 -9.85 12.45
CA GLU A 130 -5.28 -10.38 12.64
C GLU A 130 -6.20 -9.77 11.57
N LYS A 131 -6.94 -10.60 10.86
CA LYS A 131 -7.93 -10.10 9.90
C LYS A 131 -9.06 -9.41 10.68
N ILE A 132 -8.98 -8.09 10.77
CA ILE A 132 -10.02 -7.24 11.34
C ILE A 132 -11.29 -7.43 10.52
N LYS A 133 -12.37 -7.90 11.16
CA LYS A 133 -13.70 -8.04 10.55
C LYS A 133 -14.46 -6.73 10.68
N GLU A 134 -15.31 -6.45 9.71
CA GLU A 134 -16.27 -5.35 9.78
C GLU A 134 -17.16 -5.51 11.02
N ASN A 135 -17.28 -4.46 11.84
CA ASN A 135 -17.94 -4.45 13.16
C ASN A 135 -17.26 -5.25 14.30
N GLY A 136 -16.02 -5.72 14.10
CA GLY A 136 -15.23 -6.29 15.20
C GLY A 136 -14.59 -5.19 16.05
N TYR A 137 -14.74 -5.28 17.37
CA TYR A 137 -13.99 -4.48 18.33
C TYR A 137 -12.77 -5.27 18.80
N TYR A 138 -11.60 -4.65 18.76
CA TYR A 138 -10.32 -5.27 19.06
C TYR A 138 -9.55 -4.44 20.09
N GLU A 139 -8.78 -5.12 20.94
CA GLU A 139 -7.96 -4.50 21.97
C GLU A 139 -6.58 -5.18 22.00
N LYS A 140 -5.51 -4.38 22.04
CA LYS A 140 -4.13 -4.85 22.19
C LYS A 140 -3.41 -4.01 23.22
N GLU A 141 -2.59 -4.65 24.03
CA GLU A 141 -1.70 -3.98 24.99
C GLU A 141 -0.25 -4.30 24.64
N PHE A 142 0.60 -3.28 24.56
CA PHE A 142 2.03 -3.43 24.31
C PHE A 142 2.81 -2.30 24.96
N SER A 143 3.94 -2.63 25.61
CA SER A 143 4.83 -1.62 26.20
C SER A 143 4.11 -0.63 27.15
N GLY A 144 3.09 -1.09 27.89
CA GLY A 144 2.28 -0.25 28.79
C GLY A 144 1.28 0.70 28.10
N GLN A 145 1.15 0.60 26.78
CA GLN A 145 0.14 1.27 25.97
C GLN A 145 -1.01 0.31 25.68
N LYS A 146 -2.22 0.83 25.59
CA LYS A 146 -3.43 0.07 25.31
C LYS A 146 -4.15 0.67 24.11
N VAL A 147 -4.30 -0.10 23.04
CA VAL A 147 -4.95 0.32 21.79
C VAL A 147 -6.24 -0.47 21.60
N ARG A 148 -7.34 0.24 21.44
CA ARG A 148 -8.66 -0.29 21.10
C ARG A 148 -9.03 0.20 19.71
N TYR A 149 -9.56 -0.65 18.85
CA TYR A 149 -9.88 -0.27 17.48
C TYR A 149 -11.02 -1.07 16.89
N TYR A 150 -11.73 -0.48 15.93
CA TYR A 150 -12.78 -1.14 15.16
C TYR A 150 -12.81 -0.64 13.73
N LEU A 151 -13.28 -1.50 12.83
CA LEU A 151 -13.43 -1.17 11.41
C LEU A 151 -14.89 -0.78 11.11
N GLN A 152 -15.09 0.39 10.50
CA GLN A 152 -16.37 0.88 10.00
C GLN A 152 -16.20 1.27 8.52
N GLY A 153 -16.64 0.40 7.61
CA GLY A 153 -16.39 0.57 6.18
C GLY A 153 -14.88 0.59 5.85
N PRO A 154 -14.36 1.58 5.10
CA PRO A 154 -12.93 1.67 4.77
C PRO A 154 -12.09 2.32 5.88
N PHE A 155 -12.70 2.66 7.03
CA PHE A 155 -12.06 3.44 8.08
C PHE A 155 -11.81 2.61 9.32
N LEU A 156 -10.57 2.67 9.82
CA LEU A 156 -10.17 2.09 11.08
C LEU A 156 -10.18 3.17 12.16
N HIS A 157 -11.12 3.05 13.08
CA HIS A 157 -11.25 3.93 14.23
C HIS A 157 -10.39 3.40 15.37
N ILE A 158 -9.53 4.25 15.91
CA ILE A 158 -8.52 3.87 16.90
C ILE A 158 -8.68 4.75 18.14
N GLU A 159 -8.73 4.11 19.29
CA GLU A 159 -8.60 4.68 20.62
C GLU A 159 -7.28 4.18 21.21
N HIS A 160 -6.33 5.09 21.46
CA HIS A 160 -5.01 4.76 21.98
C HIS A 160 -4.81 5.36 23.37
N GLU A 161 -4.84 4.51 24.38
CA GLU A 161 -4.46 4.83 25.75
C GLU A 161 -2.94 4.68 25.91
N LEU A 162 -2.23 5.82 25.86
CA LEU A 162 -0.75 5.86 25.87
C LEU A 162 -0.18 5.49 27.25
N ARG A 163 -0.85 5.95 28.31
CA ARG A 163 -0.62 5.68 29.74
C ARG A 163 -1.94 5.90 30.48
N SER A 164 -2.06 5.41 31.71
CA SER A 164 -3.31 5.51 32.51
C SER A 164 -3.93 6.91 32.45
N GLY A 165 -5.10 7.01 31.83
CA GLY A 165 -5.88 8.25 31.71
C GLY A 165 -5.58 9.15 30.50
N ILE A 166 -4.63 8.79 29.62
CA ILE A 166 -4.31 9.55 28.39
C ILE A 166 -4.79 8.79 27.18
N ILE A 167 -5.92 9.19 26.61
CA ILE A 167 -6.57 8.51 25.50
C ILE A 167 -6.61 9.44 24.28
N VAL A 168 -6.12 8.97 23.14
CA VAL A 168 -6.16 9.68 21.85
C VAL A 168 -7.08 8.93 20.89
N TYR A 169 -7.92 9.66 20.16
CA TYR A 169 -8.81 9.10 19.15
C TYR A 169 -8.40 9.56 17.76
N TYR A 170 -8.21 8.63 16.85
CA TYR A 170 -7.91 8.95 15.46
C TYR A 170 -8.49 7.90 14.51
N VAL A 171 -8.71 8.32 13.27
CA VAL A 171 -9.27 7.48 12.21
C VAL A 171 -8.25 7.42 11.09
N ILE A 172 -7.96 6.20 10.64
CA ILE A 172 -7.13 5.99 9.45
C ILE A 172 -7.94 5.32 8.34
N ASP A 173 -7.63 5.64 7.08
CA ASP A 173 -8.22 4.95 5.93
C ASP A 173 -7.52 3.61 5.65
N GLU A 174 -8.01 2.88 4.65
CA GLU A 174 -7.44 1.62 4.18
C GLU A 174 -5.98 1.71 3.68
N LEU A 175 -5.49 2.93 3.42
CA LEU A 175 -4.11 3.23 3.02
C LEU A 175 -3.24 3.62 4.21
N GLY A 176 -3.81 3.71 5.42
CA GLY A 176 -3.13 4.12 6.65
C GLY A 176 -2.97 5.64 6.81
N ASN A 177 -3.64 6.44 5.98
CA ASN A 177 -3.62 7.89 6.13
C ASN A 177 -4.52 8.32 7.29
N LEU A 178 -4.07 9.30 8.06
CA LEU A 178 -4.86 9.94 9.10
C LEU A 178 -5.98 10.78 8.46
N VAL A 179 -7.22 10.33 8.62
CA VAL A 179 -8.41 10.97 8.02
C VAL A 179 -9.11 11.88 9.03
N ASP A 180 -9.04 11.52 10.31
CA ASP A 180 -9.59 12.32 11.41
C ASP A 180 -8.71 12.15 12.65
N THR A 181 -8.55 13.22 13.42
CA THR A 181 -7.84 13.21 14.70
C THR A 181 -8.65 14.03 15.69
N LYS A 182 -9.16 13.39 16.73
CA LYS A 182 -9.80 14.11 17.83
C LYS A 182 -8.74 14.44 18.87
N PHE A 183 -8.28 15.68 18.82
CA PHE A 183 -7.46 16.23 19.89
C PHE A 183 -8.33 16.39 21.14
N PRO A 184 -7.88 15.93 22.32
CA PRO A 184 -8.63 16.09 23.56
C PRO A 184 -8.80 17.56 23.98
N PHE A 185 -8.01 18.46 23.40
CA PHE A 185 -8.11 19.90 23.55
C PHE A 185 -8.18 20.60 22.18
N PRO A 186 -8.76 21.80 22.07
CA PRO A 186 -8.69 22.61 20.85
C PRO A 186 -7.26 22.78 20.34
N LEU A 187 -7.07 22.73 19.01
CA LEU A 187 -5.74 22.83 18.38
C LEU A 187 -4.99 24.12 18.76
N HIS A 188 -5.70 25.21 19.02
CA HIS A 188 -5.08 26.48 19.43
C HIS A 188 -4.44 26.44 20.81
N GLU A 189 -4.71 25.41 21.62
CA GLU A 189 -4.03 25.18 22.89
C GLU A 189 -2.69 24.44 22.73
N TYR A 190 -2.42 23.89 21.54
CA TYR A 190 -1.17 23.20 21.24
C TYR A 190 -0.11 24.16 20.70
N SER A 191 1.16 23.91 21.08
CA SER A 191 2.32 24.56 20.49
C SER A 191 3.14 23.59 19.65
N ILE A 192 3.69 24.04 18.52
CA ILE A 192 4.64 23.26 17.71
C ILE A 192 6.05 23.72 18.05
N LYS A 193 6.92 22.77 18.41
CA LYS A 193 8.33 22.98 18.67
C LYS A 193 9.15 22.13 17.71
N ILE A 194 9.98 22.79 16.92
CA ILE A 194 10.87 22.15 15.95
C ILE A 194 12.30 22.46 16.38
N ASP A 195 13.16 21.45 16.44
CA ASP A 195 14.58 21.66 16.74
C ASP A 195 15.21 22.62 15.72
N ASP A 196 15.81 23.72 16.18
CA ASP A 196 16.40 24.76 15.32
C ASP A 196 17.40 24.19 14.30
N GLY A 197 18.14 23.16 14.69
CA GLY A 197 19.10 22.47 13.83
C GLY A 197 18.47 21.73 12.63
N LEU A 198 17.14 21.59 12.59
CA LEU A 198 16.40 21.00 11.47
C LEU A 198 15.91 22.01 10.46
N ILE A 199 15.65 23.25 10.87
CA ILE A 199 15.00 24.24 10.02
C ILE A 199 15.98 24.74 8.95
N LEU A 200 15.60 24.63 7.68
CA LEU A 200 16.34 25.19 6.55
C LEU A 200 15.76 26.54 6.13
N ASN A 201 14.43 26.65 6.09
CA ASN A 201 13.73 27.87 5.70
C ASN A 201 12.29 27.86 6.26
N SER A 202 11.70 29.04 6.47
CA SER A 202 10.26 29.20 6.71
C SER A 202 9.70 30.28 5.79
N LYS A 203 8.54 30.01 5.19
CA LYS A 203 7.79 30.95 4.37
C LYS A 203 6.40 31.12 4.93
N LYS A 204 5.99 32.37 5.18
CA LYS A 204 4.64 32.71 5.60
C LYS A 204 3.86 33.35 4.45
N GLU A 205 2.63 32.91 4.26
CA GLU A 205 1.69 33.39 3.25
C GLU A 205 0.37 33.74 3.93
N ILE A 206 -0.27 34.82 3.48
CA ILE A 206 -1.64 35.15 3.90
C ILE A 206 -2.58 34.50 2.88
N LEU A 207 -3.59 33.80 3.39
CA LEU A 207 -4.64 33.14 2.63
C LEU A 207 -5.92 33.99 2.65
N ASP A 208 -6.95 33.51 1.95
CA ASP A 208 -8.28 34.12 1.97
C ASP A 208 -8.81 34.28 3.40
N GLN A 209 -9.64 35.31 3.60
CA GLN A 209 -10.22 35.64 4.90
C GLN A 209 -9.19 35.92 6.01
N ASN A 210 -7.97 36.37 5.66
CA ASN A 210 -6.90 36.72 6.58
C ASN A 210 -6.32 35.55 7.40
N TYR A 211 -6.56 34.31 6.97
CA TYR A 211 -5.82 33.16 7.51
C TYR A 211 -4.35 33.28 7.14
N SER A 212 -3.47 32.66 7.93
CA SER A 212 -2.05 32.57 7.57
C SER A 212 -1.59 31.13 7.49
N LYS A 213 -0.77 30.85 6.48
CA LYS A 213 -0.10 29.57 6.28
C LYS A 213 1.40 29.78 6.42
N GLU A 214 2.03 29.03 7.30
CA GLU A 214 3.48 28.98 7.45
C GLU A 214 3.97 27.63 6.95
N THR A 215 4.92 27.62 6.03
CA THR A 215 5.56 26.41 5.48
C THR A 215 7.04 26.42 5.86
N ILE A 216 7.43 25.48 6.70
CA ILE A 216 8.75 25.31 7.28
C ILE A 216 9.42 24.13 6.58
N LEU A 217 10.45 24.42 5.79
CA LEU A 217 11.29 23.42 5.14
C LEU A 217 12.40 23.01 6.11
N MET A 218 12.58 21.71 6.29
CA MET A 218 13.54 21.13 7.20
C MET A 218 14.53 20.19 6.48
N LYS A 219 15.61 19.83 7.17
CA LYS A 219 16.58 18.84 6.69
C LYS A 219 15.91 17.52 6.29
N TRP A 220 16.55 16.82 5.36
CA TRP A 220 16.11 15.54 4.81
C TRP A 220 14.75 15.59 4.10
N GLY A 221 14.42 16.75 3.52
CA GLY A 221 13.22 16.93 2.72
C GLY A 221 11.93 17.01 3.54
N LYS A 222 11.99 17.07 4.87
CA LYS A 222 10.79 17.19 5.70
C LYS A 222 10.17 18.58 5.59
N VAL A 223 8.84 18.64 5.60
CA VAL A 223 8.09 19.90 5.59
C VAL A 223 7.08 19.94 6.74
N ALA A 224 6.96 21.10 7.39
CA ALA A 224 5.85 21.40 8.30
C ALA A 224 5.01 22.55 7.74
N ILE A 225 3.70 22.41 7.78
CA ILE A 225 2.72 23.41 7.34
C ILE A 225 1.82 23.71 8.53
N ILE A 226 1.72 24.98 8.90
CA ILE A 226 0.91 25.44 10.03
C ILE A 226 -0.08 26.47 9.51
N THR A 227 -1.37 26.28 9.80
CA THR A 227 -2.43 27.22 9.44
C THR A 227 -3.00 27.86 10.70
N LYS A 228 -3.05 29.20 10.70
CA LYS A 228 -3.61 30.00 11.78
C LYS A 228 -4.77 30.84 11.27
N ASP A 229 -5.76 31.05 12.12
CA ASP A 229 -6.86 31.98 11.88
C ASP A 229 -6.37 33.45 11.98
N PRO A 230 -7.24 34.45 11.71
CA PRO A 230 -6.89 35.87 11.81
C PRO A 230 -6.44 36.31 13.22
N ASP A 231 -6.85 35.60 14.28
CA ASP A 231 -6.44 35.86 15.67
C ASP A 231 -5.08 35.22 15.99
N GLY A 232 -4.46 34.53 15.03
CA GLY A 232 -3.19 33.85 15.19
C GLY A 232 -3.30 32.48 15.89
N LYS A 233 -4.51 31.96 16.08
CA LYS A 233 -4.74 30.65 16.71
C LYS A 233 -4.54 29.54 15.70
N MET A 234 -3.84 28.48 16.11
CA MET A 234 -3.64 27.31 15.26
C MET A 234 -4.97 26.58 15.03
N VAL A 235 -5.34 26.42 13.76
CA VAL A 235 -6.57 25.73 13.35
C VAL A 235 -6.29 24.47 12.55
N ASN A 236 -5.09 24.34 11.98
CA ASN A 236 -4.65 23.15 11.28
C ASN A 236 -3.12 23.08 11.26
N PHE A 237 -2.58 21.87 11.22
CA PHE A 237 -1.15 21.65 10.97
C PHE A 237 -0.93 20.33 10.21
N HIS A 238 0.18 20.26 9.49
CA HIS A 238 0.66 19.05 8.83
C HIS A 238 2.18 19.00 8.98
N ILE A 239 2.73 17.89 9.49
CA ILE A 239 4.18 17.70 9.62
C ILE A 239 4.55 16.38 8.94
N GLU A 240 5.45 16.46 7.96
CA GLU A 240 5.92 15.31 7.20
C GLU A 240 6.82 14.41 8.05
N LYS A 241 6.21 13.45 8.74
CA LYS A 241 6.80 12.34 9.52
C LYS A 241 7.77 12.74 10.65
N GLY A 242 7.68 12.01 11.77
CA GLY A 242 8.59 12.18 12.91
C GLY A 242 8.24 13.41 13.76
N ALA A 243 6.94 13.64 13.97
CA ALA A 243 6.44 14.50 15.03
C ALA A 243 5.89 13.62 16.16
N THR A 244 6.17 14.00 17.41
CA THR A 244 5.60 13.39 18.61
C THR A 244 4.62 14.36 19.23
N ILE A 245 3.42 13.89 19.57
CA ILE A 245 2.39 14.72 20.19
C ILE A 245 2.29 14.39 21.68
N ASP A 246 2.55 15.38 22.53
CA ASP A 246 2.35 15.32 23.98
C ASP A 246 1.06 16.06 24.32
N HIS A 247 -0.01 15.28 24.57
CA HIS A 247 -1.31 15.85 24.90
C HIS A 247 -1.39 16.39 26.35
N ILE A 248 -0.50 15.99 27.27
CA ILE A 248 -0.45 16.52 28.64
C ILE A 248 0.07 17.95 28.60
N ASN A 249 1.22 18.13 27.96
CA ASN A 249 1.88 19.43 27.87
C ASN A 249 1.37 20.28 26.71
N LYS A 250 0.50 19.71 25.86
CA LYS A 250 -0.06 20.34 24.65
C LYS A 250 1.06 20.83 23.71
N VAL A 251 2.03 19.96 23.45
CA VAL A 251 3.17 20.25 22.59
C VAL A 251 3.29 19.20 21.48
N ILE A 252 3.52 19.67 20.26
CA ILE A 252 3.88 18.85 19.10
C ILE A 252 5.37 19.06 18.86
N LEU A 253 6.17 18.02 19.02
CA LEU A 253 7.63 18.05 18.97
C LEU A 253 8.14 17.46 17.65
N VAL A 254 9.05 18.16 16.98
CA VAL A 254 9.80 17.65 15.82
C VAL A 254 11.28 17.66 16.17
N THR A 255 11.79 16.49 16.54
CA THR A 255 13.17 16.34 17.01
C THR A 255 14.09 15.77 15.94
N ALA A 256 15.38 16.09 16.05
CA ALA A 256 16.38 15.47 15.20
C ALA A 256 16.46 13.96 15.47
N PRO A 257 16.60 13.12 14.42
CA PRO A 257 16.87 11.70 14.59
C PRO A 257 18.18 11.50 15.36
N THR A 258 18.15 10.59 16.33
CA THR A 258 19.34 10.13 17.02
C THR A 258 20.11 9.18 16.11
N PHE A 259 21.33 9.58 15.73
CA PHE A 259 22.26 8.70 15.03
C PHE A 259 23.14 8.01 16.07
N GLU A 260 22.88 6.73 16.33
CA GLU A 260 23.85 5.90 17.03
C GLU A 260 25.02 5.62 16.08
N LYS A 261 26.23 6.02 16.47
CA LYS A 261 27.44 5.59 15.78
C LYS A 261 27.61 4.09 16.04
N LYS A 262 27.52 3.28 14.99
CA LYS A 262 27.95 1.89 15.01
C LYS A 262 29.47 1.81 15.04
#